data_AF-Q80UX7-F1
#
_entry.id   AF-Q80UX7-F1
#
_cell.length_a   1.000
_cell.length_b   1.000
_cell.length_c   1.000
_cell.angle_alpha   90.00
_cell.angle_beta   90.00
_cell.angle_gamma   90.00
#
_symmetry.space_group_name_H-M   'P 1'
#
loop_
_entity.id
_entity.type
_entity.pdbx_description
1 polymer ?
#
loop_
_entity_poly.entity_id
_entity_poly.type
_entity_poly.pdbx_seq_one_letter_code
_entity_poly.pdbx_strand_id
1 'polypeptide(L)'
;MPEPLAPESYPESICEEDVTLALKELDERCEEEEADFSGLSSQEEDEQDGFPEVQTSPLPTPFLSAIIAAFQPMAYEDEEEAWRCHVNQTLSDTDGSCAVFTFHVFSRLFQTIQRKFGEITKEAVGFLGESLQRIGTKFKSSLEVMMACSECPTVFVDAETLMACGLLETLKFGVLELQEHLDTYTTKREAAEQWLDNCKRTFGANEDIYRMNTNAHELELCRRLYRLHFQLLLLFQAYCKLINQVNTIKNEAEVINMSEELAQLEGILKEAEAASENEEIDISKAAQTTIETAIHSLIETLKNKEFVSAVAQVKAFRTLWPNDIFGSCDDDPVQTLLHIYFHHQTLGQTGSFAVISSNLDMSEANCKLMELNLEIRESLRTVQSYPLLAQTKPVGNMTSTGF
;
A
#
# COMPACT_ATOMS: atom_id res chain seq x y z
N MET A 1 -43.75 -7.74 38.20
CA MET A 1 -42.53 -7.05 37.74
C MET A 1 -41.33 -7.82 38.24
N PRO A 2 -40.42 -8.17 37.33
CA PRO A 2 -39.06 -7.66 37.45
C PRO A 2 -38.62 -6.91 36.18
N GLU A 3 -37.69 -5.98 36.33
CA GLU A 3 -37.07 -5.16 35.28
C GLU A 3 -36.28 -5.99 34.25
N PRO A 4 -36.15 -5.52 32.99
CA PRO A 4 -35.23 -6.12 32.05
C PRO A 4 -33.79 -5.65 32.33
N LEU A 5 -32.87 -6.63 32.36
CA LEU A 5 -31.43 -6.42 32.41
C LEU A 5 -30.98 -5.60 31.20
N ALA A 6 -30.11 -4.61 31.44
CA ALA A 6 -29.44 -3.83 30.41
C ALA A 6 -28.55 -4.74 29.53
N PRO A 7 -28.36 -4.42 28.23
CA PRO A 7 -27.50 -5.20 27.36
C PRO A 7 -26.04 -5.02 27.77
N GLU A 8 -25.32 -6.14 27.82
CA GLU A 8 -23.87 -6.20 28.00
C GLU A 8 -23.19 -5.31 26.95
N SER A 9 -22.39 -4.36 27.41
CA SER A 9 -21.53 -3.53 26.58
C SER A 9 -20.39 -4.38 26.00
N TYR A 10 -20.28 -4.39 24.68
CA TYR A 10 -19.17 -4.99 23.93
C TYR A 10 -17.83 -4.30 24.28
N PRO A 11 -16.68 -5.02 24.20
CA PRO A 11 -15.38 -4.48 24.56
C PRO A 11 -14.73 -3.72 23.39
N GLU A 12 -15.19 -2.50 23.11
CA GLU A 12 -14.58 -1.63 22.07
C GLU A 12 -13.54 -0.64 22.62
N SER A 13 -13.40 -0.49 23.95
CA SER A 13 -12.61 0.59 24.54
C SER A 13 -11.14 0.25 24.86
N ILE A 14 -10.74 -1.03 24.87
CA ILE A 14 -9.38 -1.40 25.30
C ILE A 14 -8.34 -1.15 24.18
N CYS A 15 -8.76 -1.14 22.91
CA CYS A 15 -7.84 -1.03 21.77
C CYS A 15 -7.38 0.41 21.48
N GLU A 16 -8.26 1.40 21.59
CA GLU A 16 -7.94 2.80 21.22
C GLU A 16 -6.98 3.49 22.21
N GLU A 17 -7.13 3.19 23.50
CA GLU A 17 -6.34 3.83 24.57
C GLU A 17 -4.87 3.38 24.55
N ASP A 18 -4.63 2.10 24.26
CA ASP A 18 -3.30 1.50 24.17
C ASP A 18 -2.54 1.93 22.90
N VAL A 19 -3.26 2.15 21.78
CA VAL A 19 -2.72 2.72 20.53
C VAL A 19 -2.34 4.18 20.75
N THR A 20 -3.19 4.96 21.42
CA THR A 20 -2.91 6.37 21.75
C THR A 20 -1.69 6.48 22.66
N LEU A 21 -1.53 5.57 23.63
CA LEU A 21 -0.34 5.51 24.49
C LEU A 21 0.91 5.06 23.71
N ALA A 22 0.77 4.21 22.70
CA ALA A 22 1.88 3.82 21.80
C ALA A 22 2.33 5.01 20.94
N LEU A 23 1.39 5.76 20.38
CA LEU A 23 1.64 6.98 19.61
C LEU A 23 2.35 8.05 20.45
N LYS A 24 1.89 8.25 21.70
CA LYS A 24 2.45 9.26 22.61
C LYS A 24 3.88 8.96 23.06
N GLU A 25 4.22 7.71 23.35
CA GLU A 25 5.60 7.31 23.71
C GLU A 25 6.57 7.30 22.51
N LEU A 26 6.04 7.21 21.28
CA LEU A 26 6.82 7.33 20.04
C LEU A 26 7.21 8.78 19.75
N ASP A 27 6.33 9.72 20.07
CA ASP A 27 6.50 11.16 19.89
C ASP A 27 7.48 11.76 20.92
N GLU A 28 7.37 11.37 22.20
CA GLU A 28 8.22 11.87 23.31
C GLU A 28 9.72 11.50 23.20
N ARG A 29 10.15 10.73 22.19
CA ARG A 29 11.57 10.40 21.94
C ARG A 29 12.04 10.78 20.53
N CYS A 30 11.28 11.61 19.81
CA CYS A 30 11.59 12.02 18.44
C CYS A 30 12.04 13.49 18.32
N GLU A 31 12.12 14.23 19.42
CA GLU A 31 12.75 15.56 19.44
C GLU A 31 14.24 15.42 19.77
N GLU A 32 15.09 15.27 18.76
CA GLU A 32 16.46 15.80 18.81
C GLU A 32 17.07 15.77 17.39
N GLU A 33 17.43 16.97 16.92
CA GLU A 33 18.22 17.31 15.73
C GLU A 33 17.47 17.55 14.39
N GLU A 34 16.71 18.66 14.32
CA GLU A 34 16.61 19.43 13.07
C GLU A 34 17.65 20.56 13.09
N ALA A 35 18.53 20.55 12.09
CA ALA A 35 19.47 21.62 11.81
C ALA A 35 18.90 22.54 10.72
N ASP A 36 18.70 23.81 11.09
CA ASP A 36 18.40 24.96 10.24
C ASP A 36 19.28 25.01 8.97
N PHE A 37 18.64 25.08 7.80
CA PHE A 37 19.20 25.81 6.65
C PHE A 37 18.07 26.49 5.86
N SER A 38 17.75 27.72 6.28
CA SER A 38 17.01 28.69 5.47
C SER A 38 17.96 29.41 4.49
N GLY A 39 17.58 29.50 3.21
CA GLY A 39 18.28 30.31 2.19
C GLY A 39 17.41 30.57 0.96
N LEU A 40 16.92 31.81 0.83
CA LEU A 40 15.93 32.34 -0.12
C LEU A 40 16.42 32.41 -1.59
N SER A 41 15.50 32.30 -2.57
CA SER A 41 15.27 33.36 -3.59
C SER A 41 14.02 33.10 -4.46
N SER A 42 13.50 34.19 -5.03
CA SER A 42 12.16 34.43 -5.56
C SER A 42 12.09 34.63 -7.09
N GLN A 43 10.89 34.40 -7.65
CA GLN A 43 10.21 35.09 -8.76
C GLN A 43 10.72 34.92 -10.22
N GLU A 44 9.83 34.52 -11.15
CA GLU A 44 9.26 35.35 -12.25
C GLU A 44 8.48 34.49 -13.28
N GLU A 45 7.34 35.03 -13.73
CA GLU A 45 6.50 34.57 -14.85
C GLU A 45 7.13 35.01 -16.19
N ASP A 46 6.91 34.26 -17.28
CA ASP A 46 6.67 34.84 -18.61
C ASP A 46 6.14 33.80 -19.63
N GLU A 47 5.31 34.31 -20.54
CA GLU A 47 4.47 33.62 -21.51
C GLU A 47 5.14 33.29 -22.87
N GLN A 48 4.50 32.36 -23.60
CA GLN A 48 4.42 32.19 -25.08
C GLN A 48 5.69 31.84 -25.90
N ASP A 49 5.62 30.73 -26.65
CA ASP A 49 5.62 30.78 -28.12
C ASP A 49 5.08 29.47 -28.74
N GLY A 50 4.44 29.59 -29.91
CA GLY A 50 3.67 28.55 -30.59
C GLY A 50 4.49 27.60 -31.46
N PHE A 51 3.95 26.39 -31.65
CA PHE A 51 4.46 25.40 -32.59
C PHE A 51 3.31 24.83 -33.45
N PRO A 52 3.62 24.39 -34.70
CA PRO A 52 2.68 24.39 -35.81
C PRO A 52 1.69 23.21 -35.79
N GLU A 53 0.51 23.43 -36.38
CA GLU A 53 -0.57 22.46 -36.55
C GLU A 53 -0.08 21.14 -37.15
N VAL A 54 0.00 20.11 -36.30
CA VAL A 54 0.11 18.71 -36.70
C VAL A 54 -1.31 18.19 -36.95
N GLN A 55 -1.49 17.50 -38.08
CA GLN A 55 -2.75 16.94 -38.54
C GLN A 55 -3.48 16.20 -37.42
N THR A 56 -4.61 16.76 -37.00
CA THR A 56 -5.48 16.17 -35.99
C THR A 56 -6.12 14.91 -36.56
N SER A 57 -5.74 13.75 -36.03
CA SER A 57 -6.59 12.57 -36.02
C SER A 57 -7.99 12.95 -35.51
N PRO A 58 -9.07 12.29 -35.95
CA PRO A 58 -10.40 12.55 -35.38
C PRO A 58 -10.32 12.39 -33.86
N LEU A 59 -10.87 13.37 -33.14
CA LEU A 59 -10.94 13.33 -31.67
C LEU A 59 -11.62 12.02 -31.25
N PRO A 60 -11.10 11.33 -30.22
CA PRO A 60 -11.73 10.14 -29.70
C PRO A 60 -13.20 10.35 -29.40
N THR A 61 -14.02 9.33 -29.63
CA THR A 61 -15.41 9.39 -29.17
C THR A 61 -15.44 9.61 -27.65
N PRO A 62 -16.44 10.30 -27.06
CA PRO A 62 -16.49 10.55 -25.61
C PRO A 62 -16.33 9.27 -24.76
N PHE A 63 -16.80 8.13 -25.31
CA PHE A 63 -16.61 6.77 -24.81
C PHE A 63 -15.12 6.41 -24.61
N LEU A 64 -14.30 6.64 -25.64
CA LEU A 64 -12.88 6.33 -25.65
C LEU A 64 -12.08 7.41 -24.94
N SER A 65 -12.53 8.66 -24.95
CA SER A 65 -11.93 9.72 -24.13
C SER A 65 -12.02 9.40 -22.64
N ALA A 66 -13.15 8.85 -22.15
CA ALA A 66 -13.30 8.48 -20.74
C ALA A 66 -12.42 7.28 -20.35
N ILE A 67 -12.37 6.24 -21.18
CA ILE A 67 -11.50 5.08 -20.98
C ILE A 67 -10.01 5.48 -21.11
N ILE A 68 -9.63 6.22 -22.14
CA ILE A 68 -8.23 6.64 -22.36
C ILE A 68 -7.78 7.64 -21.29
N ALA A 69 -8.65 8.58 -20.86
CA ALA A 69 -8.34 9.48 -19.73
C ALA A 69 -8.26 8.72 -18.41
N ALA A 70 -9.11 7.70 -18.22
CA ALA A 70 -9.09 6.83 -17.05
C ALA A 70 -7.76 6.08 -16.92
N PHE A 71 -7.18 5.68 -18.04
CA PHE A 71 -5.96 4.88 -18.05
C PHE A 71 -4.80 5.64 -18.64
N GLN A 72 -4.68 6.96 -18.48
CA GLN A 72 -3.41 7.64 -18.74
C GLN A 72 -2.42 7.23 -17.66
N PRO A 73 -1.53 6.25 -17.89
CA PRO A 73 -0.56 5.89 -16.90
C PRO A 73 0.49 6.98 -17.02
N MET A 74 0.68 7.75 -15.97
CA MET A 74 1.93 8.47 -15.89
C MET A 74 3.00 7.39 -15.80
N ALA A 75 3.77 7.23 -16.87
CA ALA A 75 4.85 6.25 -17.01
C ALA A 75 6.00 6.58 -16.05
N TYR A 76 5.71 6.53 -14.75
CA TYR A 76 6.70 6.61 -13.70
C TYR A 76 7.26 5.21 -13.52
N GLU A 77 8.57 5.07 -13.64
CA GLU A 77 9.25 3.85 -13.21
C GLU A 77 9.26 3.70 -11.68
N ASP A 78 8.80 4.74 -10.96
CA ASP A 78 8.73 4.79 -9.49
C ASP A 78 7.28 4.96 -9.00
N GLU A 79 6.78 3.93 -8.32
CA GLU A 79 5.45 3.91 -7.71
C GLU A 79 5.28 4.99 -6.60
N GLU A 80 6.37 5.41 -5.94
CA GLU A 80 6.34 6.50 -4.95
C GLU A 80 6.08 7.86 -5.63
N GLU A 81 6.63 8.08 -6.84
CA GLU A 81 6.35 9.27 -7.67
C GLU A 81 4.94 9.24 -8.25
N ALA A 82 4.50 8.08 -8.74
CA ALA A 82 3.14 7.89 -9.26
C ALA A 82 2.09 8.26 -8.21
N TRP A 83 2.27 7.78 -6.98
CA TRP A 83 1.41 8.13 -5.86
C TRP A 83 1.44 9.63 -5.54
N ARG A 84 2.62 10.26 -5.49
CA ARG A 84 2.73 11.71 -5.20
C ARG A 84 2.00 12.56 -6.25
N CYS A 85 2.14 12.20 -7.52
CA CYS A 85 1.43 12.90 -8.58
C CYS A 85 -0.09 12.67 -8.50
N HIS A 86 -0.51 11.43 -8.22
CA HIS A 86 -1.91 11.08 -8.00
C HIS A 86 -2.54 11.86 -6.83
N VAL A 87 -1.80 12.06 -5.73
CA VAL A 87 -2.25 12.89 -4.59
C VAL A 87 -2.55 14.32 -5.08
N ASN A 88 -1.61 14.95 -5.78
CA ASN A 88 -1.79 16.32 -6.29
C ASN A 88 -2.99 16.45 -7.25
N GLN A 89 -3.16 15.47 -8.14
CA GLN A 89 -4.29 15.41 -9.07
C GLN A 89 -5.60 15.22 -8.33
N THR A 90 -5.66 14.28 -7.38
CA THR A 90 -6.85 13.98 -6.58
C THR A 90 -7.29 15.17 -5.73
N LEU A 91 -6.35 15.96 -5.20
CA LEU A 91 -6.68 17.18 -4.43
C LEU A 91 -7.26 18.29 -5.32
N SER A 92 -6.87 18.32 -6.59
CA SER A 92 -7.39 19.27 -7.59
C SER A 92 -8.64 18.74 -8.31
N ASP A 93 -9.03 17.49 -8.05
CA ASP A 93 -10.13 16.81 -8.71
C ASP A 93 -11.48 17.42 -8.31
N THR A 94 -12.34 17.66 -9.29
CA THR A 94 -13.66 18.27 -9.08
C THR A 94 -14.81 17.41 -9.60
N ASP A 95 -14.52 16.39 -10.40
CA ASP A 95 -15.51 15.53 -11.04
C ASP A 95 -15.29 14.04 -10.73
N GLY A 96 -14.25 13.70 -9.97
CA GLY A 96 -13.91 12.34 -9.58
C GLY A 96 -13.10 11.59 -10.64
N SER A 97 -12.75 12.23 -11.76
CA SER A 97 -12.05 11.60 -12.88
C SER A 97 -10.66 11.10 -12.51
N CYS A 98 -9.97 11.72 -11.56
CA CYS A 98 -8.69 11.22 -11.05
C CYS A 98 -8.91 10.26 -9.87
N ALA A 99 -9.81 10.62 -8.95
CA ALA A 99 -9.98 9.94 -7.68
C ALA A 99 -10.38 8.46 -7.83
N VAL A 100 -11.09 8.09 -8.90
CA VAL A 100 -11.43 6.70 -9.21
C VAL A 100 -10.22 5.76 -9.33
N PHE A 101 -9.01 6.26 -9.59
CA PHE A 101 -7.78 5.46 -9.68
C PHE A 101 -7.04 5.28 -8.36
N THR A 102 -7.50 5.91 -7.28
CA THR A 102 -6.80 5.92 -5.98
C THR A 102 -6.43 4.53 -5.48
N PHE A 103 -7.39 3.59 -5.50
CA PHE A 103 -7.15 2.23 -5.03
C PHE A 103 -6.15 1.49 -5.90
N HIS A 104 -6.21 1.68 -7.22
CA HIS A 104 -5.25 1.08 -8.14
C HIS A 104 -3.83 1.57 -7.86
N VAL A 105 -3.62 2.90 -7.88
CA VAL A 105 -2.30 3.50 -7.67
C VAL A 105 -1.74 3.14 -6.30
N PHE A 106 -2.54 3.24 -5.24
CA PHE A 106 -2.08 2.91 -3.89
C PHE A 106 -1.77 1.41 -3.73
N SER A 107 -2.56 0.52 -4.34
CA SER A 107 -2.32 -0.93 -4.24
C SER A 107 -0.95 -1.34 -4.79
N ARG A 108 -0.54 -0.75 -5.93
CA ARG A 108 0.78 -0.96 -6.54
C ARG A 108 1.90 -0.46 -5.65
N LEU A 109 1.75 0.77 -5.13
CA LEU A 109 2.70 1.33 -4.18
C LEU A 109 2.82 0.43 -2.92
N PHE A 110 1.69 -0.01 -2.38
CA PHE A 110 1.66 -0.85 -1.18
C PHE A 110 2.38 -2.18 -1.37
N GLN A 111 2.25 -2.82 -2.54
CA GLN A 111 3.01 -4.03 -2.89
C GLN A 111 4.53 -3.78 -2.90
N THR A 112 4.96 -2.62 -3.42
CA THR A 112 6.38 -2.21 -3.39
C THR A 112 6.85 -1.98 -1.96
N ILE A 113 6.03 -1.32 -1.13
CA ILE A 113 6.30 -1.11 0.30
C ILE A 113 6.46 -2.45 1.03
N GLN A 114 5.54 -3.40 0.83
CA GLN A 114 5.59 -4.73 1.44
C GLN A 114 6.87 -5.49 1.07
N ARG A 115 7.32 -5.41 -0.19
CA ARG A 115 8.58 -6.03 -0.63
C ARG A 115 9.79 -5.47 0.11
N LYS A 116 9.96 -4.14 0.08
CA LYS A 116 11.05 -3.44 0.79
C LYS A 116 11.00 -3.73 2.30
N PHE A 117 9.80 -3.66 2.89
CA PHE A 117 9.58 -3.98 4.30
C PHE A 117 10.02 -5.41 4.65
N GLY A 118 9.69 -6.37 3.80
CA GLY A 118 10.07 -7.77 3.98
C GLY A 118 11.57 -8.00 3.91
N GLU A 119 12.27 -7.32 3.02
CA GLU A 119 13.75 -7.35 2.91
C GLU A 119 14.40 -6.81 4.19
N ILE A 120 14.07 -5.57 4.57
CA ILE A 120 14.62 -4.92 5.78
C ILE A 120 14.36 -5.76 7.02
N THR A 121 13.13 -6.28 7.18
CA THR A 121 12.76 -7.07 8.35
C THR A 121 13.53 -8.39 8.43
N LYS A 122 13.66 -9.11 7.31
CA LYS A 122 14.41 -10.38 7.28
C LYS A 122 15.88 -10.15 7.58
N GLU A 123 16.48 -9.13 7.00
CA GLU A 123 17.89 -8.80 7.25
C GLU A 123 18.13 -8.33 8.69
N ALA A 124 17.29 -7.43 9.21
CA ALA A 124 17.39 -6.95 10.57
C ALA A 124 17.23 -8.08 11.59
N VAL A 125 16.27 -8.98 11.40
CA VAL A 125 16.09 -10.15 12.27
C VAL A 125 17.26 -11.13 12.14
N GLY A 126 17.84 -11.28 10.94
CA GLY A 126 19.05 -12.08 10.72
C GLY A 126 20.28 -11.55 11.48
N PHE A 127 20.31 -10.26 11.80
CA PHE A 127 21.37 -9.63 12.58
C PHE A 127 21.23 -9.82 14.10
N LEU A 128 20.03 -10.17 14.61
CA LEU A 128 19.78 -10.23 16.05
C LEU A 128 20.47 -11.44 16.71
N GLY A 129 21.14 -11.23 17.84
CA GLY A 129 21.76 -12.29 18.63
C GLY A 129 20.74 -13.09 19.45
N GLU A 130 21.19 -14.20 20.06
CA GLU A 130 20.34 -15.15 20.82
C GLU A 130 19.43 -14.48 21.85
N SER A 131 19.89 -13.39 22.47
CA SER A 131 19.14 -12.67 23.51
C SER A 131 17.85 -11.99 22.99
N LEU A 132 17.80 -11.65 21.70
CA LEU A 132 16.70 -10.95 21.04
C LEU A 132 15.96 -11.82 20.02
N GLN A 133 16.36 -13.09 19.86
CA GLN A 133 15.75 -14.02 18.91
C GLN A 133 14.24 -14.17 19.09
N ARG A 134 13.74 -14.16 20.35
CA ARG A 134 12.29 -14.23 20.63
C ARG A 134 11.52 -13.00 20.12
N ILE A 135 12.15 -11.83 20.11
CA ILE A 135 11.55 -10.62 19.51
C ILE A 135 11.62 -10.73 17.99
N GLY A 136 12.75 -11.22 17.46
CA GLY A 136 12.93 -11.51 16.05
C GLY A 136 11.88 -12.46 15.46
N THR A 137 11.47 -13.50 16.20
CA THR A 137 10.40 -14.40 15.77
C THR A 137 9.05 -13.69 15.67
N LYS A 138 8.75 -12.76 16.58
CA LYS A 138 7.50 -11.98 16.53
C LYS A 138 7.49 -11.02 15.33
N PHE A 139 8.62 -10.39 15.02
CA PHE A 139 8.77 -9.60 13.79
C PHE A 139 8.52 -10.44 12.53
N LYS A 140 9.07 -11.67 12.48
CA LYS A 140 8.79 -12.59 11.36
C LYS A 140 7.31 -12.95 11.26
N SER A 141 6.65 -13.24 12.37
CA SER A 141 5.20 -13.50 12.38
C SER A 141 4.40 -12.28 11.93
N SER A 142 4.79 -11.07 12.35
CA SER A 142 4.14 -9.83 11.89
C SER A 142 4.34 -9.61 10.39
N LEU A 143 5.54 -9.90 9.88
CA LEU A 143 5.83 -9.87 8.45
C LEU A 143 4.98 -10.88 7.69
N GLU A 144 4.85 -12.11 8.17
CA GLU A 144 4.03 -13.15 7.53
C GLU A 144 2.57 -12.71 7.38
N VAL A 145 1.99 -12.11 8.42
CA VAL A 145 0.62 -11.56 8.35
C VAL A 145 0.55 -10.39 7.37
N MET A 146 1.52 -9.47 7.40
CA MET A 146 1.57 -8.34 6.47
C MET A 146 1.70 -8.80 5.01
N MET A 147 2.53 -9.80 4.73
CA MET A 147 2.71 -10.35 3.38
C MET A 147 1.49 -11.15 2.91
N ALA A 148 0.71 -11.76 3.82
CA ALA A 148 -0.55 -12.40 3.45
C ALA A 148 -1.58 -11.38 2.92
N CYS A 149 -1.43 -10.10 3.29
CA CYS A 149 -2.28 -8.99 2.82
C CYS A 149 -1.82 -8.40 1.47
N SER A 150 -0.90 -9.04 0.72
CA SER A 150 -0.42 -8.53 -0.58
C SER A 150 -1.52 -8.47 -1.65
N GLU A 151 -2.56 -9.28 -1.50
CA GLU A 151 -3.77 -9.25 -2.31
C GLU A 151 -4.86 -8.45 -1.57
N CYS A 152 -4.61 -7.15 -1.38
CA CYS A 152 -5.63 -6.24 -0.89
C CYS A 152 -6.85 -6.25 -1.82
N PRO A 153 -8.07 -5.99 -1.32
CA PRO A 153 -9.25 -5.93 -2.17
C PRO A 153 -9.07 -4.96 -3.34
N THR A 154 -9.39 -5.41 -4.55
CA THR A 154 -9.43 -4.52 -5.72
C THR A 154 -10.75 -3.76 -5.71
N VAL A 155 -10.67 -2.44 -5.68
CA VAL A 155 -11.83 -1.54 -5.61
C VAL A 155 -11.99 -0.80 -6.93
N PHE A 156 -13.21 -0.85 -7.46
CA PHE A 156 -13.65 -0.13 -8.65
C PHE A 156 -14.81 0.78 -8.26
N VAL A 157 -14.74 2.05 -8.62
CA VAL A 157 -15.84 3.01 -8.46
C VAL A 157 -15.81 3.90 -9.69
N ASP A 158 -16.97 4.20 -10.28
CA ASP A 158 -17.03 5.21 -11.34
C ASP A 158 -17.16 6.64 -10.77
N ALA A 159 -16.81 7.63 -11.60
CA ALA A 159 -16.80 9.03 -11.19
C ALA A 159 -18.22 9.53 -10.83
N GLU A 160 -19.24 9.05 -11.54
CA GLU A 160 -20.65 9.38 -11.28
C GLU A 160 -21.08 8.95 -9.87
N THR A 161 -20.66 7.75 -9.43
CA THR A 161 -20.90 7.22 -8.09
C THR A 161 -20.19 8.05 -7.02
N LEU A 162 -18.91 8.40 -7.26
CA LEU A 162 -18.16 9.22 -6.31
C LEU A 162 -18.86 10.57 -6.07
N MET A 163 -19.40 11.16 -7.14
CA MET A 163 -20.09 12.45 -7.08
C MET A 163 -21.49 12.32 -6.48
N ALA A 164 -22.29 11.36 -6.95
CA ALA A 164 -23.67 11.16 -6.50
C ALA A 164 -23.75 10.80 -5.00
N CYS A 165 -22.81 9.98 -4.52
CA CYS A 165 -22.75 9.57 -3.11
C CYS A 165 -21.97 10.54 -2.21
N GLY A 166 -21.45 11.64 -2.76
CA GLY A 166 -20.62 12.59 -1.99
C GLY A 166 -19.33 11.98 -1.44
N LEU A 167 -18.81 10.94 -2.09
CA LEU A 167 -17.61 10.22 -1.65
C LEU A 167 -16.31 10.93 -2.02
N LEU A 168 -16.30 11.81 -3.03
CA LEU A 168 -15.07 12.44 -3.53
C LEU A 168 -14.28 13.15 -2.41
N GLU A 169 -14.93 13.98 -1.61
CA GLU A 169 -14.26 14.69 -0.51
C GLU A 169 -13.77 13.73 0.58
N THR A 170 -14.56 12.70 0.89
CA THR A 170 -14.19 11.64 1.83
C THR A 170 -12.93 10.90 1.36
N LEU A 171 -12.86 10.59 0.06
CA LEU A 171 -11.71 9.95 -0.58
C LEU A 171 -10.48 10.86 -0.55
N LYS A 172 -10.62 12.17 -0.80
CA LYS A 172 -9.52 13.14 -0.66
C LYS A 172 -8.93 13.17 0.75
N PHE A 173 -9.78 13.17 1.79
CA PHE A 173 -9.29 13.08 3.17
C PHE A 173 -8.56 11.76 3.44
N GLY A 174 -9.08 10.64 2.92
CA GLY A 174 -8.41 9.34 3.03
C GLY A 174 -7.06 9.30 2.31
N VAL A 175 -6.94 9.94 1.15
CA VAL A 175 -5.67 10.08 0.41
C VAL A 175 -4.64 10.87 1.21
N LEU A 176 -5.05 11.96 1.88
CA LEU A 176 -4.16 12.72 2.76
C LEU A 176 -3.72 11.91 3.99
N GLU A 177 -4.62 11.16 4.62
CA GLU A 177 -4.30 10.26 5.74
C GLU A 177 -3.29 9.18 5.32
N LEU A 178 -3.47 8.58 4.14
CA LEU A 178 -2.51 7.64 3.55
C LEU A 178 -1.15 8.29 3.29
N GLN A 179 -1.14 9.50 2.72
CA GLN A 179 0.09 10.24 2.44
C GLN A 179 0.87 10.54 3.74
N GLU A 180 0.20 10.98 4.80
CA GLU A 180 0.83 11.27 6.09
C GLU A 180 1.47 10.03 6.72
N HIS A 181 0.76 8.90 6.69
CA HIS A 181 1.31 7.63 7.16
C HIS A 181 2.48 7.13 6.31
N LEU A 182 2.44 7.35 4.99
CA LEU A 182 3.50 7.01 4.07
C LEU A 182 4.76 7.84 4.32
N ASP A 183 4.64 9.14 4.50
CA ASP A 183 5.77 10.03 4.79
C ASP A 183 6.47 9.61 6.08
N THR A 184 5.68 9.36 7.13
CA THR A 184 6.21 8.86 8.41
C THR A 184 6.87 7.48 8.23
N TYR A 185 6.26 6.58 7.45
CA TYR A 185 6.83 5.25 7.16
C TYR A 185 8.19 5.37 6.49
N THR A 186 8.32 6.24 5.49
CA THR A 186 9.58 6.49 4.77
C THR A 186 10.69 6.94 5.71
N THR A 187 10.43 7.90 6.60
CA THR A 187 11.41 8.33 7.61
C THR A 187 11.82 7.18 8.54
N LYS A 188 10.86 6.34 9.00
CA LYS A 188 11.19 5.19 9.86
C LYS A 188 11.96 4.10 9.10
N ARG A 189 11.66 3.90 7.81
CA ARG A 189 12.33 2.95 6.91
C ARG A 189 13.81 3.31 6.78
N GLU A 190 14.09 4.54 6.38
CA GLU A 190 15.45 5.06 6.20
C GLU A 190 16.25 4.98 7.50
N ALA A 191 15.63 5.33 8.64
CA ALA A 191 16.27 5.21 9.94
C ALA A 191 16.63 3.75 10.30
N ALA A 192 15.75 2.78 9.98
CA ALA A 192 16.02 1.36 10.23
C ALA A 192 17.11 0.83 9.30
N GLU A 193 17.06 1.15 8.01
CA GLU A 193 18.07 0.77 7.00
C GLU A 193 19.45 1.32 7.35
N GLN A 194 19.55 2.62 7.64
CA GLN A 194 20.80 3.27 8.00
C GLN A 194 21.44 2.62 9.24
N TRP A 195 20.61 2.29 10.25
CA TRP A 195 21.11 1.62 11.46
C TRP A 195 21.57 0.18 11.19
N LEU A 196 20.82 -0.56 10.39
CA LEU A 196 21.16 -1.92 9.96
C LEU A 196 22.50 -1.94 9.20
N ASP A 197 22.69 -1.00 8.28
CA ASP A 197 23.93 -0.88 7.53
C ASP A 197 25.12 -0.48 8.41
N ASN A 198 24.90 0.41 9.38
CA ASN A 198 25.90 0.72 10.40
C ASN A 198 26.28 -0.53 11.19
N CYS A 199 25.30 -1.33 11.62
CA CYS A 199 25.53 -2.59 12.32
C CYS A 199 26.37 -3.57 11.47
N LYS A 200 26.03 -3.74 10.18
CA LYS A 200 26.80 -4.58 9.26
C LYS A 200 28.24 -4.09 9.10
N ARG A 201 28.45 -2.78 8.93
CA ARG A 201 29.79 -2.19 8.78
C ARG A 201 30.65 -2.34 10.04
N THR A 202 30.05 -2.21 11.22
CA THR A 202 30.78 -2.28 12.51
C THR A 202 31.10 -3.71 12.94
N PHE A 203 30.20 -4.68 12.66
CA PHE A 203 30.31 -6.04 13.19
C PHE A 203 30.51 -7.15 12.14
N GLY A 204 30.30 -6.87 10.85
CA GLY A 204 30.39 -7.87 9.78
C GLY A 204 31.81 -8.33 9.40
N ALA A 205 32.85 -7.83 10.04
CA ALA A 205 34.25 -8.11 9.68
C ALA A 205 35.10 -8.77 10.79
N ASN A 206 34.65 -8.90 12.04
CA ASN A 206 35.48 -9.45 13.14
C ASN A 206 34.62 -10.18 14.19
N GLU A 207 34.65 -11.52 14.18
CA GLU A 207 33.74 -12.37 14.98
C GLU A 207 34.03 -12.42 16.50
N ASP A 208 35.23 -12.10 17.00
CA ASP A 208 35.61 -12.62 18.34
C ASP A 208 35.91 -11.61 19.47
N ILE A 209 35.87 -10.28 19.27
CA ILE A 209 36.40 -9.34 20.30
C ILE A 209 35.36 -8.34 20.88
N TYR A 210 34.18 -8.14 20.26
CA TYR A 210 33.29 -7.00 20.63
C TYR A 210 31.85 -7.33 21.08
N ARG A 211 31.56 -8.57 21.51
CA ARG A 211 30.19 -9.04 21.86
C ARG A 211 29.45 -8.24 22.96
N MET A 212 30.14 -7.42 23.75
CA MET A 212 29.51 -6.62 24.82
C MET A 212 28.86 -5.32 24.31
N ASN A 213 29.33 -4.73 23.20
CA ASN A 213 28.73 -3.50 22.63
C ASN A 213 27.59 -3.84 21.63
N THR A 214 27.59 -5.05 21.08
CA THR A 214 26.60 -5.52 20.09
C THR A 214 25.17 -5.50 20.64
N ASN A 215 24.95 -5.83 21.92
CA ASN A 215 23.61 -5.88 22.53
C ASN A 215 22.86 -4.54 22.50
N ALA A 216 23.56 -3.42 22.67
CA ALA A 216 22.95 -2.09 22.63
C ALA A 216 22.54 -1.71 21.21
N HIS A 217 23.38 -2.04 20.23
CA HIS A 217 23.10 -1.82 18.80
C HIS A 217 21.97 -2.71 18.29
N GLU A 218 21.94 -4.00 18.67
CA GLU A 218 20.84 -4.92 18.35
C GLU A 218 19.52 -4.46 18.97
N LEU A 219 19.53 -4.00 20.23
CA LEU A 219 18.33 -3.49 20.88
C LEU A 219 17.79 -2.22 20.20
N GLU A 220 18.68 -1.31 19.80
CA GLU A 220 18.30 -0.12 19.04
C GLU A 220 17.77 -0.48 17.65
N LEU A 221 18.35 -1.48 16.99
CA LEU A 221 17.83 -2.02 15.74
C LEU A 221 16.40 -2.58 15.94
N CYS A 222 16.15 -3.34 17.02
CA CYS A 222 14.79 -3.80 17.34
C CYS A 222 13.82 -2.65 17.59
N ARG A 223 14.24 -1.55 18.23
CA ARG A 223 13.37 -0.38 18.44
C ARG A 223 13.01 0.30 17.12
N ARG A 224 13.98 0.52 16.24
CA ARG A 224 13.74 1.09 14.91
C ARG A 224 12.85 0.18 14.08
N LEU A 225 13.08 -1.13 14.14
CA LEU A 225 12.25 -2.12 13.46
C LEU A 225 10.81 -2.16 14.00
N TYR A 226 10.63 -2.02 15.32
CA TYR A 226 9.30 -1.88 15.94
C TYR A 226 8.56 -0.64 15.43
N ARG A 227 9.23 0.51 15.38
CA ARG A 227 8.66 1.75 14.84
C ARG A 227 8.22 1.59 13.38
N LEU A 228 9.04 0.91 12.58
CA LEU A 228 8.73 0.62 11.18
C LEU A 228 7.49 -0.29 11.04
N HIS A 229 7.44 -1.39 11.81
CA HIS A 229 6.29 -2.31 11.82
C HIS A 229 4.99 -1.61 12.27
N PHE A 230 5.09 -0.80 13.32
CA PHE A 230 3.95 -0.03 13.81
C PHE A 230 3.45 0.96 12.77
N GLN A 231 4.34 1.70 12.12
CA GLN A 231 3.94 2.69 11.12
C GLN A 231 3.32 2.02 9.88
N LEU A 232 3.83 0.86 9.45
CA LEU A 232 3.21 0.11 8.35
C LEU A 232 1.82 -0.42 8.73
N LEU A 233 1.61 -0.82 9.98
CA LEU A 233 0.28 -1.19 10.48
C LEU A 233 -0.70 -0.01 10.38
N LEU A 234 -0.30 1.20 10.76
CA LEU A 234 -1.16 2.39 10.63
C LEU A 234 -1.50 2.69 9.17
N LEU A 235 -0.50 2.62 8.27
CA LEU A 235 -0.72 2.78 6.84
C LEU A 235 -1.73 1.75 6.31
N PHE A 236 -1.58 0.49 6.70
CA PHE A 236 -2.51 -0.59 6.35
C PHE A 236 -3.93 -0.34 6.88
N GLN A 237 -4.05 0.14 8.12
CA GLN A 237 -5.34 0.47 8.73
C GLN A 237 -6.05 1.61 8.00
N ALA A 238 -5.33 2.68 7.67
CA ALA A 238 -5.88 3.77 6.88
C ALA A 238 -6.34 3.30 5.49
N TYR A 239 -5.60 2.38 4.86
CA TYR A 239 -6.03 1.82 3.58
C TYR A 239 -7.30 0.96 3.72
N CYS A 240 -7.37 0.11 4.74
CA CYS A 240 -8.58 -0.67 5.03
C CYS A 240 -9.79 0.23 5.30
N LYS A 241 -9.59 1.33 6.04
CA LYS A 241 -10.62 2.34 6.31
C LYS A 241 -11.12 2.98 5.01
N LEU A 242 -10.23 3.31 4.09
CA LEU A 242 -10.58 3.87 2.79
C LEU A 242 -11.40 2.89 1.92
N ILE A 243 -11.01 1.62 1.88
CA ILE A 243 -11.79 0.57 1.19
C ILE A 243 -13.18 0.43 1.82
N ASN A 244 -13.26 0.47 3.14
CA ASN A 244 -14.52 0.35 3.86
C ASN A 244 -15.47 1.52 3.60
N GLN A 245 -14.95 2.73 3.32
CA GLN A 245 -15.79 3.87 2.91
C GLN A 245 -16.55 3.56 1.61
N VAL A 246 -15.90 2.93 0.62
CA VAL A 246 -16.58 2.47 -0.60
C VAL A 246 -17.55 1.34 -0.32
N ASN A 247 -17.25 0.42 0.61
CA ASN A 247 -18.21 -0.62 0.98
C ASN A 247 -19.49 -0.05 1.63
N THR A 248 -19.45 1.14 2.24
CA THR A 248 -20.64 1.73 2.86
C THR A 248 -21.73 2.10 1.87
N ILE A 249 -21.38 2.45 0.62
CA ILE A 249 -22.35 2.82 -0.43
C ILE A 249 -23.07 1.61 -1.03
N LYS A 250 -22.73 0.38 -0.61
CA LYS A 250 -23.44 -0.84 -1.03
C LYS A 250 -24.95 -0.81 -0.79
N ASN A 251 -25.41 -0.03 0.18
CA ASN A 251 -26.81 0.06 0.55
C ASN A 251 -27.54 1.26 -0.09
N GLU A 252 -26.84 2.09 -0.87
CA GLU A 252 -27.45 3.23 -1.56
C GLU A 252 -28.30 2.75 -2.74
N ALA A 253 -29.54 3.24 -2.84
CA ALA A 253 -30.53 2.73 -3.77
C ALA A 253 -30.23 3.07 -5.25
N GLU A 254 -29.36 4.04 -5.49
CA GLU A 254 -29.01 4.55 -6.82
C GLU A 254 -27.70 3.94 -7.37
N VAL A 255 -27.10 2.98 -6.64
CA VAL A 255 -25.80 2.41 -6.98
C VAL A 255 -25.89 0.92 -7.32
N ILE A 256 -25.24 0.52 -8.42
CA ILE A 256 -25.14 -0.86 -8.88
C ILE A 256 -23.88 -1.51 -8.28
N ASN A 257 -24.07 -2.59 -7.51
CA ASN A 257 -22.98 -3.40 -6.98
C ASN A 257 -22.58 -4.50 -7.97
N MET A 258 -21.39 -4.39 -8.54
CA MET A 258 -20.82 -5.32 -9.50
C MET A 258 -19.78 -6.28 -8.90
N SER A 259 -19.61 -6.31 -7.57
CA SER A 259 -18.55 -7.09 -6.90
C SER A 259 -18.61 -8.58 -7.25
N GLU A 260 -19.79 -9.19 -7.25
CA GLU A 260 -19.94 -10.63 -7.52
C GLU A 260 -19.62 -10.97 -8.98
N GLU A 261 -20.11 -10.16 -9.92
CA GLU A 261 -19.87 -10.35 -11.36
C GLU A 261 -18.39 -10.19 -11.70
N LEU A 262 -17.74 -9.16 -11.16
CA LEU A 262 -16.31 -8.93 -11.38
C LEU A 262 -15.43 -9.97 -10.68
N ALA A 263 -15.79 -10.45 -9.48
CA ALA A 263 -15.05 -11.53 -8.81
C ALA A 263 -15.11 -12.85 -9.60
N GLN A 264 -16.27 -13.17 -10.19
CA GLN A 264 -16.39 -14.34 -11.08
C GLN A 264 -15.52 -14.16 -12.34
N LEU A 265 -15.55 -12.96 -12.95
CA LEU A 265 -14.73 -12.66 -14.12
C LEU A 265 -13.23 -12.74 -13.78
N GLU A 266 -12.80 -12.21 -12.63
CA GLU A 266 -11.41 -12.29 -12.16
C GLU A 266 -10.95 -13.75 -12.06
N GLY A 267 -11.76 -14.63 -11.44
CA GLY A 267 -11.43 -16.05 -11.32
C GLY A 267 -11.23 -16.72 -12.68
N ILE A 268 -12.14 -16.46 -13.63
CA ILE A 268 -12.05 -17.01 -15.00
C ILE A 268 -10.82 -16.47 -15.74
N LEU A 269 -10.52 -15.18 -15.59
CA LEU A 269 -9.36 -14.55 -16.23
C LEU A 269 -8.04 -15.07 -15.65
N LYS A 270 -7.94 -15.31 -14.34
CA LYS A 270 -6.78 -15.95 -13.70
C LYS A 270 -6.54 -17.37 -14.23
N GLU A 271 -7.60 -18.16 -14.41
CA GLU A 271 -7.50 -19.48 -15.05
C GLU A 271 -7.06 -19.38 -16.52
N ALA A 272 -7.60 -18.41 -17.27
CA ALA A 272 -7.23 -18.17 -18.66
C ALA A 272 -5.78 -17.71 -18.82
N GLU A 273 -5.28 -16.86 -17.92
CA GLU A 273 -3.89 -16.41 -17.92
C GLU A 273 -2.93 -17.57 -17.72
N ALA A 274 -3.20 -18.46 -16.75
CA ALA A 274 -2.41 -19.66 -16.52
C ALA A 274 -2.40 -20.62 -17.73
N ALA A 275 -3.46 -20.63 -18.53
CA ALA A 275 -3.55 -21.41 -19.76
C ALA A 275 -2.86 -20.73 -20.97
N SER A 276 -2.74 -19.40 -20.95
CA SER A 276 -2.26 -18.57 -22.08
C SER A 276 -0.74 -18.62 -22.28
N GLU A 277 0.06 -19.18 -21.36
CA GLU A 277 1.53 -19.12 -21.37
C GLU A 277 2.21 -19.66 -22.66
N ASN A 278 1.46 -20.33 -23.56
CA ASN A 278 2.01 -20.94 -24.79
C ASN A 278 1.24 -20.62 -26.09
N GLU A 279 0.27 -19.70 -26.10
CA GLU A 279 -0.50 -19.38 -27.30
C GLU A 279 -0.01 -18.09 -27.98
N GLU A 280 0.64 -18.22 -29.14
CA GLU A 280 0.77 -17.10 -30.10
C GLU A 280 -0.58 -16.94 -30.82
N ILE A 281 -1.29 -15.84 -30.52
CA ILE A 281 -2.58 -15.55 -31.13
C ILE A 281 -2.41 -14.58 -32.30
N ASP A 282 -2.99 -14.94 -33.45
CA ASP A 282 -3.06 -14.06 -34.62
C ASP A 282 -4.10 -12.96 -34.37
N ILE A 283 -3.65 -11.85 -33.79
CA ILE A 283 -4.49 -10.67 -33.56
C ILE A 283 -4.70 -9.98 -34.90
N SER A 284 -5.96 -9.73 -35.26
CA SER A 284 -6.32 -9.02 -36.50
C SER A 284 -5.53 -7.72 -36.66
N LYS A 285 -4.95 -7.51 -37.84
CA LYS A 285 -4.25 -6.26 -38.19
C LYS A 285 -5.10 -5.01 -37.99
N ALA A 286 -6.43 -5.13 -38.05
CA ALA A 286 -7.34 -4.01 -37.83
C ALA A 286 -7.42 -3.58 -36.35
N ALA A 287 -7.20 -4.50 -35.40
CA ALA A 287 -7.18 -4.20 -33.97
C ALA A 287 -5.86 -3.53 -33.54
N GLN A 288 -4.80 -3.65 -34.35
CA GLN A 288 -3.47 -3.11 -34.06
C GLN A 288 -3.26 -1.68 -34.61
N THR A 289 -4.27 -1.07 -35.24
CA THR A 289 -4.13 0.23 -35.91
C THR A 289 -4.18 1.40 -34.96
N THR A 290 -5.02 1.34 -33.92
CA THR A 290 -5.24 2.41 -32.95
C THR A 290 -5.58 1.81 -31.59
N ILE A 291 -5.31 2.55 -30.51
CA ILE A 291 -5.70 2.16 -29.15
C ILE A 291 -7.22 1.92 -29.06
N GLU A 292 -7.99 2.77 -29.75
CA GLU A 292 -9.44 2.65 -29.87
C GLU A 292 -9.91 1.30 -30.43
N THR A 293 -9.36 0.90 -31.57
CA THR A 293 -9.72 -0.37 -32.21
C THR A 293 -9.24 -1.58 -31.39
N ALA A 294 -8.13 -1.44 -30.64
CA ALA A 294 -7.66 -2.45 -29.70
C ALA A 294 -8.62 -2.62 -28.50
N ILE A 295 -9.07 -1.52 -27.88
CA ILE A 295 -10.06 -1.54 -26.80
C ILE A 295 -11.36 -2.19 -27.27
N HIS A 296 -11.86 -1.81 -28.46
CA HIS A 296 -13.05 -2.41 -29.03
C HIS A 296 -12.91 -3.91 -29.27
N SER A 297 -11.77 -4.35 -29.80
CA SER A 297 -11.45 -5.77 -30.00
C SER A 297 -11.47 -6.53 -28.67
N LEU A 298 -10.84 -5.99 -27.62
CA LEU A 298 -10.82 -6.61 -26.29
C LEU A 298 -12.21 -6.78 -25.70
N ILE A 299 -13.02 -5.72 -25.76
CA ILE A 299 -14.39 -5.73 -25.24
C ILE A 299 -15.23 -6.77 -25.99
N GLU A 300 -15.07 -6.88 -27.32
CA GLU A 300 -15.75 -7.91 -28.11
C GLU A 300 -15.31 -9.32 -27.71
N THR A 301 -14.01 -9.56 -27.58
CA THR A 301 -13.44 -10.84 -27.13
C THR A 301 -13.92 -11.23 -25.72
N LEU A 302 -13.97 -10.27 -24.78
CA LEU A 302 -14.53 -10.48 -23.44
C LEU A 302 -16.03 -10.81 -23.48
N LYS A 303 -16.83 -10.10 -24.31
CA LYS A 303 -18.26 -10.38 -24.50
C LYS A 303 -18.52 -11.76 -25.08
N ASN A 304 -17.64 -12.22 -25.99
CA ASN A 304 -17.69 -13.55 -26.59
C ASN A 304 -17.18 -14.66 -25.66
N LYS A 305 -16.71 -14.32 -24.45
CA LYS A 305 -16.15 -15.24 -23.45
C LYS A 305 -14.88 -15.96 -23.92
N GLU A 306 -14.13 -15.31 -24.81
CA GLU A 306 -12.85 -15.80 -25.33
C GLU A 306 -11.69 -15.33 -24.43
N PHE A 307 -11.69 -15.75 -23.17
CA PHE A 307 -10.83 -15.17 -22.13
C PHE A 307 -9.32 -15.37 -22.37
N VAL A 308 -8.91 -16.54 -22.88
CA VAL A 308 -7.51 -16.80 -23.24
C VAL A 308 -7.06 -15.81 -24.32
N SER A 309 -7.92 -15.57 -25.32
CA SER A 309 -7.68 -14.57 -26.36
C SER A 309 -7.60 -13.16 -25.81
N ALA A 310 -8.44 -12.79 -24.85
CA ALA A 310 -8.41 -11.46 -24.24
C ALA A 310 -7.09 -11.22 -23.48
N VAL A 311 -6.60 -12.21 -22.73
CA VAL A 311 -5.32 -12.12 -22.01
C VAL A 311 -4.16 -11.97 -22.99
N ALA A 312 -4.11 -12.78 -24.04
CA ALA A 312 -3.08 -12.69 -25.06
C ALA A 312 -3.14 -11.36 -25.84
N GLN A 313 -4.33 -10.85 -26.13
CA GLN A 313 -4.52 -9.53 -26.74
C GLN A 313 -3.92 -8.42 -25.88
N VAL A 314 -4.19 -8.38 -24.57
CA VAL A 314 -3.57 -7.39 -23.67
C VAL A 314 -2.05 -7.50 -23.68
N LYS A 315 -1.50 -8.72 -23.54
CA LYS A 315 -0.06 -8.96 -23.59
C LYS A 315 0.58 -8.45 -24.90
N ALA A 316 -0.09 -8.67 -26.04
CA ALA A 316 0.38 -8.16 -27.33
C ALA A 316 0.22 -6.64 -27.45
N PHE A 317 -0.88 -6.06 -27.00
CA PHE A 317 -1.10 -4.61 -27.08
C PHE A 317 -0.09 -3.82 -26.23
N ARG A 318 0.38 -4.37 -25.10
CA ARG A 318 1.49 -3.80 -24.32
C ARG A 318 2.80 -3.70 -25.11
N THR A 319 3.02 -4.58 -26.09
CA THR A 319 4.22 -4.50 -26.96
C THR A 319 4.08 -3.42 -28.04
N LEU A 320 2.84 -3.12 -28.45
CA LEU A 320 2.53 -2.09 -29.45
C LEU A 320 2.45 -0.69 -28.82
N TRP A 321 1.90 -0.59 -27.62
CA TRP A 321 1.73 0.64 -26.85
C TRP A 321 2.24 0.43 -25.42
N PRO A 322 3.58 0.43 -25.21
CA PRO A 322 4.16 0.20 -23.89
C PRO A 322 3.80 1.34 -22.93
N ASN A 323 3.38 0.99 -21.71
CA ASN A 323 3.00 1.93 -20.66
C ASN A 323 1.83 2.85 -21.03
N ASP A 324 0.99 2.42 -21.97
CA ASP A 324 -0.30 3.05 -22.30
C ASP A 324 -1.43 2.37 -21.50
N ILE A 325 -2.70 2.54 -21.89
CA ILE A 325 -3.88 1.96 -21.22
C ILE A 325 -3.77 0.47 -20.87
N PHE A 326 -3.00 -0.29 -21.64
CA PHE A 326 -2.82 -1.72 -21.44
C PHE A 326 -1.78 -2.06 -20.35
N GLY A 327 -1.05 -1.07 -19.85
CA GLY A 327 -0.02 -1.21 -18.83
C GLY A 327 1.37 -1.57 -19.37
N SER A 328 2.28 -1.86 -18.45
CA SER A 328 3.62 -2.39 -18.70
C SER A 328 3.63 -3.92 -18.82
N CYS A 329 4.77 -4.51 -19.18
CA CYS A 329 4.92 -5.98 -19.17
C CYS A 329 4.86 -6.60 -17.77
N ASP A 330 5.15 -5.83 -16.72
CA ASP A 330 5.20 -6.28 -15.33
C ASP A 330 3.83 -6.18 -14.64
N ASP A 331 2.86 -5.52 -15.29
CA ASP A 331 1.52 -5.32 -14.75
C ASP A 331 0.66 -6.58 -14.89
N ASP A 332 -0.27 -6.80 -13.97
CA ASP A 332 -1.23 -7.89 -14.04
C ASP A 332 -2.22 -7.69 -15.23
N PRO A 333 -2.21 -8.58 -16.25
CA PRO A 333 -3.14 -8.47 -17.38
C PRO A 333 -4.60 -8.71 -16.96
N VAL A 334 -4.86 -9.48 -15.90
CA VAL A 334 -6.21 -9.69 -15.36
C VAL A 334 -6.76 -8.38 -14.82
N GLN A 335 -5.98 -7.64 -13.99
CA GLN A 335 -6.43 -6.34 -13.48
C GLN A 335 -6.72 -5.37 -14.63
N THR A 336 -5.86 -5.33 -15.64
CA THR A 336 -6.06 -4.47 -16.83
C THR A 336 -7.39 -4.78 -17.53
N LEU A 337 -7.69 -6.06 -17.73
CA LEU A 337 -8.95 -6.52 -18.35
C LEU A 337 -10.18 -6.18 -17.51
N LEU A 338 -10.11 -6.37 -16.19
CA LEU A 338 -11.20 -6.03 -15.27
C LEU A 338 -11.49 -4.54 -15.30
N HIS A 339 -10.45 -3.72 -15.30
CA HIS A 339 -10.52 -2.27 -15.40
C HIS A 339 -11.20 -1.81 -16.69
N ILE A 340 -10.79 -2.35 -17.85
CA ILE A 340 -11.42 -2.06 -19.15
C ILE A 340 -12.88 -2.53 -19.16
N TYR A 341 -13.15 -3.73 -18.63
CA TYR A 341 -14.50 -4.29 -18.58
C TYR A 341 -15.45 -3.48 -17.68
N PHE A 342 -15.02 -3.13 -16.47
CA PHE A 342 -15.78 -2.34 -15.53
C PHE A 342 -16.12 -0.97 -16.11
N HIS A 343 -15.13 -0.26 -16.66
CA HIS A 343 -15.38 1.05 -17.24
C HIS A 343 -16.30 0.95 -18.48
N HIS A 344 -16.14 -0.09 -19.30
CA HIS A 344 -17.07 -0.35 -20.41
C HIS A 344 -18.52 -0.55 -19.92
N GLN A 345 -18.70 -1.32 -18.84
CA GLN A 345 -20.04 -1.70 -18.38
C GLN A 345 -20.78 -0.56 -17.68
N THR A 346 -20.06 0.34 -17.02
CA THR A 346 -20.63 1.42 -16.20
C THR A 346 -20.98 2.68 -16.99
N LEU A 347 -20.56 2.77 -18.26
CA LEU A 347 -20.87 3.90 -19.12
C LEU A 347 -22.37 4.12 -19.33
N GLY A 348 -22.82 5.33 -18.99
CA GLY A 348 -24.21 5.74 -19.14
C GLY A 348 -25.18 5.03 -18.19
N GLN A 349 -24.66 4.33 -17.18
CA GLN A 349 -25.45 3.78 -16.08
C GLN A 349 -25.46 4.75 -14.90
N THR A 350 -26.54 4.73 -14.11
CA THR A 350 -26.60 5.41 -12.83
C THR A 350 -25.68 4.69 -11.86
N GLY A 351 -24.49 5.24 -11.62
CA GLY A 351 -23.50 4.89 -10.59
C GLY A 351 -23.24 3.40 -10.30
N SER A 352 -22.02 2.92 -10.48
CA SER A 352 -21.59 1.57 -10.15
C SER A 352 -20.30 1.51 -9.34
N PHE A 353 -20.16 0.44 -8.56
CA PHE A 353 -18.93 0.08 -7.87
C PHE A 353 -18.74 -1.43 -7.78
N ALA A 354 -17.52 -1.85 -7.48
CA ALA A 354 -17.18 -3.20 -7.11
C ALA A 354 -16.02 -3.22 -6.11
N VAL A 355 -16.06 -4.18 -5.21
CA VAL A 355 -14.98 -4.51 -4.28
C VAL A 355 -14.76 -6.01 -4.40
N ILE A 356 -13.69 -6.39 -5.10
CA ILE A 356 -13.25 -7.77 -5.27
C ILE A 356 -12.30 -8.07 -4.11
N SER A 357 -12.78 -8.79 -3.11
CA SER A 357 -11.95 -9.20 -1.97
C SER A 357 -11.32 -10.56 -2.26
N SER A 358 -10.04 -10.72 -1.92
CA SER A 358 -9.45 -12.05 -1.74
C SER A 358 -10.16 -12.77 -0.58
N ASN A 359 -9.97 -14.08 -0.43
CA ASN A 359 -10.54 -14.86 0.69
C ASN A 359 -10.02 -14.42 2.09
N LEU A 360 -9.20 -13.37 2.16
CA LEU A 360 -8.58 -12.88 3.39
C LEU A 360 -9.46 -11.81 4.06
N ASP A 361 -9.79 -12.03 5.33
CA ASP A 361 -10.45 -11.01 6.15
C ASP A 361 -9.40 -9.99 6.64
N MET A 362 -9.43 -8.80 6.04
CA MET A 362 -8.57 -7.67 6.40
C MET A 362 -8.74 -7.26 7.87
N SER A 363 -9.92 -7.49 8.45
CA SER A 363 -10.16 -7.25 9.88
C SER A 363 -9.38 -8.22 10.75
N GLU A 364 -9.36 -9.51 10.40
CA GLU A 364 -8.59 -10.52 11.13
C GLU A 364 -7.09 -10.23 11.05
N ALA A 365 -6.59 -9.90 9.85
CA ALA A 365 -5.20 -9.51 9.66
C ALA A 365 -4.83 -8.27 10.50
N ASN A 366 -5.70 -7.26 10.53
CA ASN A 366 -5.51 -6.05 11.33
C ASN A 366 -5.44 -6.36 12.84
N CYS A 367 -6.39 -7.15 13.36
CA CYS A 367 -6.37 -7.59 14.76
C CYS A 367 -5.08 -8.32 15.12
N LYS A 368 -4.63 -9.23 14.26
CA LYS A 368 -3.43 -10.02 14.50
C LYS A 368 -2.14 -9.19 14.42
N LEU A 369 -2.06 -8.25 13.50
CA LEU A 369 -0.95 -7.31 13.42
C LEU A 369 -0.88 -6.41 14.66
N MET A 370 -2.03 -5.94 15.16
CA MET A 370 -2.11 -5.16 16.39
C MET A 370 -1.64 -5.97 17.61
N GLU A 371 -2.12 -7.20 17.77
CA GLU A 371 -1.70 -8.11 18.84
C GLU A 371 -0.17 -8.32 18.83
N LEU A 372 0.39 -8.68 17.66
CA LEU A 372 1.83 -8.86 17.51
C LEU A 372 2.61 -7.58 17.79
N ASN A 373 2.08 -6.40 17.42
CA ASN A 373 2.70 -5.12 17.73
C ASN A 373 2.79 -4.89 19.25
N LEU A 374 1.69 -5.09 19.97
CA LEU A 374 1.63 -4.94 21.43
C LEU A 374 2.58 -5.92 22.13
N GLU A 375 2.62 -7.17 21.67
CA GLU A 375 3.52 -8.19 22.18
C GLU A 375 5.01 -7.84 21.97
N ILE A 376 5.37 -7.29 20.80
CA ILE A 376 6.74 -6.85 20.52
C ILE A 376 7.09 -5.69 21.46
N ARG A 377 6.19 -4.72 21.62
CA ARG A 377 6.36 -3.57 22.53
C ARG A 377 6.62 -4.03 23.96
N GLU A 378 5.84 -4.98 24.48
CA GLU A 378 6.03 -5.55 25.82
C GLU A 378 7.37 -6.29 25.95
N SER A 379 7.73 -7.07 24.93
CA SER A 379 9.02 -7.78 24.90
C SER A 379 10.20 -6.81 24.94
N LEU A 380 10.12 -5.68 24.22
CA LEU A 380 11.14 -4.63 24.23
C LEU A 380 11.24 -3.93 25.58
N ARG A 381 10.11 -3.63 26.24
CA ARG A 381 10.11 -3.05 27.60
C ARG A 381 10.78 -4.00 28.60
N THR A 382 10.50 -5.29 28.49
CA THR A 382 11.08 -6.32 29.36
C THR A 382 12.59 -6.39 29.21
N VAL A 383 13.10 -6.46 27.97
CA VAL A 383 14.56 -6.51 27.72
C VAL A 383 15.27 -5.23 28.16
N GLN A 384 14.62 -4.07 28.08
CA GLN A 384 15.18 -2.79 28.56
C GLN A 384 15.36 -2.71 30.08
N SER A 385 14.59 -3.50 30.85
CA SER A 385 14.71 -3.53 32.31
C SER A 385 15.89 -4.36 32.84
N TYR A 386 16.43 -5.28 32.03
CA TYR A 386 17.52 -6.19 32.42
C TYR A 386 18.90 -5.51 32.58
N PRO A 387 19.34 -4.56 31.74
CA PRO A 387 20.63 -3.86 31.90
C PRO A 387 20.74 -3.07 33.22
N LEU A 388 19.64 -2.51 33.72
CA LEU A 388 19.62 -1.73 34.98
C LEU A 388 19.86 -2.62 36.22
N LEU A 389 19.44 -3.88 36.20
CA LEU A 389 19.66 -4.83 37.30
C LEU A 389 21.06 -5.47 37.30
N ALA A 390 21.75 -5.50 36.15
CA ALA A 390 23.11 -6.03 36.07
C ALA A 390 24.18 -5.03 36.56
N GLN A 391 23.87 -3.73 36.61
CA GLN A 391 24.78 -2.70 37.12
C GLN A 391 24.79 -2.57 38.64
N THR A 392 23.81 -3.16 39.35
CA THR A 392 23.78 -3.20 40.82
C THR A 392 24.44 -4.46 41.37
N LYS A 393 25.73 -4.67 41.07
CA LYS A 393 26.59 -5.43 41.99
C LYS A 393 27.37 -4.41 42.81
N PRO A 394 27.17 -4.32 44.14
CA PRO A 394 27.97 -3.42 44.95
C PRO A 394 29.41 -3.93 44.93
N VAL A 395 30.33 -3.07 44.48
CA VAL A 395 31.76 -3.24 44.74
C VAL A 395 31.93 -3.14 46.26
N GLY A 396 31.96 -4.30 46.92
CA GLY A 396 32.31 -4.41 48.32
C GLY A 396 33.79 -4.09 48.51
N ASN A 397 34.12 -2.82 48.72
CA ASN A 397 35.38 -2.42 49.33
C ASN A 397 35.11 -2.15 50.82
N MET A 398 35.71 -2.95 51.70
CA MET A 398 36.47 -2.46 52.86
C MET A 398 37.22 -3.61 53.56
N THR A 399 38.55 -3.57 53.41
CA THR A 399 39.59 -3.71 54.44
C THR A 399 39.29 -4.50 55.73
N SER A 400 40.13 -5.50 56.02
CA SER A 400 40.51 -5.85 57.40
C SER A 400 42.02 -6.05 57.49
N THR A 401 42.67 -5.08 58.14
CA THR A 401 44.04 -5.13 58.68
C THR A 401 44.06 -5.81 60.06
N GLY A 402 45.13 -6.56 60.36
CA GLY A 402 45.57 -6.95 61.71
C GLY A 402 45.01 -8.30 62.20
N PHE A 403 45.77 -9.23 62.77
CA PHE A 403 47.07 -9.17 63.49
C PHE A 403 47.97 -10.35 63.12
#